data_AF-A0A4U6P5X6-F1
#
_entry.id   AF-A0A4U6P5X6-F1
#
_cell.length_a   1.000
_cell.length_b   1.000
_cell.length_c   1.000
_cell.angle_alpha   90.00
_cell.angle_beta   90.00
_cell.angle_gamma   90.00
#
_symmetry.space_group_name_H-M   'P 1'
#
loop_
_entity.id
_entity.type
_entity.pdbx_description
1 polymer ?
#
loop_
_entity_poly.entity_id
_entity_poly.type
_entity_poly.pdbx_seq_one_letter_code
_entity_poly.pdbx_strand_id
1 'polypeptide(L)'
;MATGAGVRAGIGFASSHADDPFEAMADLVDQLGTEPLAGAVIFCSQHYDRDSLARAINLHSECTTVIGCTSSGELTDAGYDHDSLTVIGFPAADFCMTSHCFDDIDNFDPVAAREVVRALAAQAERDSRRLGGLVNHVALFLVDGLSHREELLTMTIQDALGDIPLIGGSSGDDLAFRQTAIFDGGRFHARAAVVAILSSTRPMHVFKAQHYQPGAAKMVITGAIPHERIVTEINAEPAAAEYLRLAGHAGEELGMEFFAAHPPMVRAGGEYHVRSIQSANADGSLTFYCAIDEGIVLNIGEPVDRIAGMRQLFSDLHARVGEVDRIIAFDCVLNRIDAEQRQISRDVSALYAGNRVIGFNTYGEQYHALHVNQTFSGLAIGR
;
A
#
# COMPACT_ATOMS: atom_id res chain seq x y z
N MET A 1 -44.14 11.85 4.80
CA MET A 1 -42.98 12.77 4.70
C MET A 1 -41.75 11.92 4.47
N ALA A 2 -41.41 11.67 3.21
CA ALA A 2 -40.16 11.05 2.83
C ALA A 2 -39.07 12.11 3.00
N THR A 3 -38.20 11.94 3.99
CA THR A 3 -36.97 12.71 4.13
C THR A 3 -36.16 12.50 2.85
N GLY A 4 -35.92 13.56 2.09
CA GLY A 4 -35.08 13.48 0.90
C GLY A 4 -33.71 12.93 1.31
N ALA A 5 -33.35 11.78 0.75
CA ALA A 5 -31.97 11.32 0.78
C ALA A 5 -31.16 12.38 0.05
N GLY A 6 -30.42 13.20 0.80
CA GLY A 6 -29.43 14.10 0.22
C GLY A 6 -28.48 13.26 -0.62
N VAL A 7 -28.23 13.68 -1.85
CA VAL A 7 -27.21 13.05 -2.71
C VAL A 7 -25.87 13.18 -1.96
N ARG A 8 -25.27 12.05 -1.59
CA ARG A 8 -23.95 12.01 -0.96
C ARG A 8 -22.90 12.45 -1.98
N ALA A 9 -21.98 13.32 -1.58
CA ALA A 9 -20.90 13.82 -2.44
C ALA A 9 -19.88 12.71 -2.72
N GLY A 10 -19.44 12.50 -3.95
CA GLY A 10 -18.45 11.44 -4.25
C GLY A 10 -17.10 11.69 -3.57
N ILE A 11 -16.33 10.64 -3.31
CA ILE A 11 -14.90 10.78 -2.97
C ILE A 11 -14.20 11.47 -4.15
N GLY A 12 -13.57 12.61 -3.86
CA GLY A 12 -12.81 13.40 -4.82
C GLY A 12 -11.53 12.69 -5.22
N PHE A 13 -11.19 12.75 -6.50
CA PHE A 13 -9.92 12.27 -7.02
C PHE A 13 -9.43 13.24 -8.09
N ALA A 14 -8.13 13.53 -8.06
CA ALA A 14 -7.46 14.33 -9.08
C ALA A 14 -6.05 13.82 -9.30
N SER A 15 -5.53 14.04 -10.51
CA SER A 15 -4.16 13.75 -10.91
C SER A 15 -3.59 14.89 -11.75
N SER A 16 -2.29 15.16 -11.63
CA SER A 16 -1.56 16.06 -12.52
C SER A 16 -0.18 15.48 -12.87
N HIS A 17 0.25 15.76 -14.09
CA HIS A 17 1.56 15.43 -14.65
C HIS A 17 2.41 16.69 -14.88
N ALA A 18 2.03 17.83 -14.27
CA ALA A 18 2.83 19.05 -14.37
C ALA A 18 4.14 18.91 -13.58
N ASP A 19 5.27 19.26 -14.20
CA ASP A 19 6.59 19.14 -13.58
C ASP A 19 6.77 20.11 -12.39
N ASP A 20 6.16 21.31 -12.47
CA ASP A 20 6.22 22.30 -11.40
C ASP A 20 5.21 21.95 -10.29
N PRO A 21 5.66 21.81 -9.02
CA PRO A 21 4.75 21.42 -7.93
C PRO A 21 3.59 22.39 -7.67
N PHE A 22 3.75 23.68 -7.96
CA PHE A 22 2.69 24.68 -7.76
C PHE A 22 1.65 24.60 -8.88
N GLU A 23 2.09 24.39 -10.13
CA GLU A 23 1.17 24.11 -11.25
C GLU A 23 0.42 22.80 -11.01
N ALA A 24 1.13 21.74 -10.61
CA ALA A 24 0.51 20.45 -10.30
C ALA A 24 -0.55 20.57 -9.20
N MET A 25 -0.25 21.28 -8.11
CA MET A 25 -1.24 21.49 -7.04
C MET A 25 -2.41 22.37 -7.46
N ALA A 26 -2.21 23.36 -8.34
CA ALA A 26 -3.29 24.16 -8.88
C ALA A 26 -4.25 23.31 -9.74
N ASP A 27 -3.71 22.45 -10.61
CA ASP A 27 -4.50 21.51 -11.42
C ASP A 27 -5.35 20.58 -10.53
N LEU A 28 -4.77 20.09 -9.43
CA LEU A 28 -5.45 19.18 -8.51
C LEU A 28 -6.60 19.87 -7.77
N VAL A 29 -6.39 21.10 -7.30
CA VAL A 29 -7.43 21.88 -6.62
C VAL A 29 -8.58 22.21 -7.57
N ASP A 30 -8.28 22.59 -8.80
CA ASP A 30 -9.30 22.89 -9.81
C ASP A 30 -10.16 21.65 -10.13
N GLN A 31 -9.56 20.47 -10.17
CA GLN A 31 -10.26 19.19 -10.40
C GLN A 31 -11.08 18.73 -9.19
N LEU A 32 -10.55 18.85 -7.96
CA LEU A 32 -11.25 18.47 -6.73
C LEU A 32 -12.42 19.41 -6.40
N GLY A 33 -12.31 20.67 -6.82
CA GLY A 33 -13.30 21.71 -6.55
C GLY A 33 -13.24 22.22 -5.11
N THR A 34 -14.33 22.86 -4.68
CA THR A 34 -14.36 23.63 -3.42
C THR A 34 -15.13 22.95 -2.29
N GLU A 35 -15.45 21.67 -2.42
CA GLU A 35 -16.15 20.95 -1.36
C GLU A 35 -15.24 20.76 -0.14
N PRO A 36 -15.71 21.07 1.09
CA PRO A 36 -14.89 20.89 2.29
C PRO A 36 -14.49 19.43 2.47
N LEU A 37 -13.21 19.18 2.74
CA LEU A 37 -12.65 17.85 2.96
C LEU A 37 -12.45 17.58 4.46
N ALA A 38 -12.75 16.37 4.91
CA ALA A 38 -12.32 15.87 6.23
C ALA A 38 -10.83 15.53 6.27
N GLY A 39 -10.26 15.27 5.09
CA GLY A 39 -8.86 14.93 4.92
C GLY A 39 -8.56 14.54 3.48
N ALA A 40 -7.27 14.49 3.15
CA ALA A 40 -6.80 14.03 1.85
C ALA A 40 -5.58 13.11 1.98
N VAL A 41 -5.42 12.24 0.99
CA VAL A 41 -4.24 11.38 0.81
C VAL A 41 -3.56 11.74 -0.50
N ILE A 42 -2.24 11.94 -0.46
CA ILE A 42 -1.43 12.32 -1.61
C ILE A 42 -0.41 11.24 -1.94
N PHE A 43 -0.28 10.89 -3.21
CA PHE A 43 0.82 10.07 -3.73
C PHE A 43 1.58 10.86 -4.78
N CYS A 44 2.91 10.82 -4.72
CA CYS A 44 3.76 11.63 -5.58
C CYS A 44 4.94 10.83 -6.13
N SER A 45 5.19 10.98 -7.43
CA SER A 45 6.42 10.48 -8.05
C SER A 45 7.66 11.08 -7.39
N GLN A 46 8.73 10.28 -7.36
CA GLN A 46 10.03 10.68 -6.81
C GLN A 46 10.70 11.86 -7.54
N HIS A 47 10.24 12.22 -8.75
CA HIS A 47 10.83 13.31 -9.52
C HIS A 47 10.56 14.70 -8.92
N TYR A 48 9.54 14.84 -8.05
CA TYR A 48 9.22 16.11 -7.43
C TYR A 48 10.25 16.48 -6.34
N ASP A 49 10.70 17.73 -6.35
CA ASP A 49 11.43 18.29 -5.21
C ASP A 49 10.50 18.37 -4.00
N ARG A 50 10.78 17.56 -2.97
CA ARG A 50 9.91 17.38 -1.79
C ARG A 50 9.67 18.67 -1.01
N ASP A 51 10.69 19.53 -0.89
CA ASP A 51 10.55 20.80 -0.18
C ASP A 51 9.64 21.76 -0.93
N SER A 52 9.78 21.82 -2.26
CA SER A 52 8.92 22.63 -3.13
C SER A 52 7.49 22.09 -3.18
N LEU A 53 7.33 20.77 -3.29
CA LEU A 53 6.03 20.12 -3.26
C LEU A 53 5.32 20.32 -1.91
N ALA A 54 6.03 20.19 -0.78
CA ALA A 54 5.45 20.47 0.52
C ALA A 54 4.94 21.92 0.63
N ARG A 55 5.70 22.89 0.12
CA ARG A 55 5.24 24.30 0.06
C ARG A 55 3.99 24.44 -0.80
N ALA A 56 3.93 23.79 -1.96
CA ALA A 56 2.77 23.83 -2.84
C ALA A 56 1.54 23.21 -2.17
N ILE A 57 1.66 22.04 -1.53
CA ILE A 57 0.56 21.40 -0.79
C ILE A 57 0.04 22.33 0.31
N ASN A 58 0.94 22.89 1.11
CA ASN A 58 0.59 23.73 2.26
C ASN A 58 -0.19 25.01 1.89
N LEU A 59 -0.02 25.55 0.67
CA LEU A 59 -0.79 26.70 0.20
C LEU A 59 -2.28 26.40 0.02
N HIS A 60 -2.63 25.13 -0.19
CA HIS A 60 -3.99 24.70 -0.52
C HIS A 60 -4.64 23.81 0.55
N SER A 61 -3.89 23.43 1.59
CA SER A 61 -4.34 22.49 2.63
C SER A 61 -4.58 23.12 4.00
N GLU A 62 -4.76 24.44 4.08
CA GLU A 62 -5.03 25.09 5.36
C GLU A 62 -6.29 24.49 6.01
N CYS A 63 -6.19 24.10 7.29
CA CYS A 63 -7.25 23.43 8.05
C CYS A 63 -7.69 22.03 7.56
N THR A 64 -6.98 21.40 6.62
CA THR A 64 -7.29 20.04 6.15
C THR A 64 -6.16 19.09 6.56
N THR A 65 -6.50 17.95 7.16
CA THR A 65 -5.53 16.89 7.42
C THR A 65 -5.09 16.28 6.10
N VAL A 66 -3.81 16.41 5.74
CA VAL A 66 -3.24 15.82 4.53
C VAL A 66 -2.12 14.88 4.91
N ILE A 67 -2.26 13.62 4.52
CA ILE A 67 -1.22 12.61 4.64
C ILE A 67 -0.79 12.16 3.25
N GLY A 68 0.36 11.52 3.12
CA GLY A 68 0.77 10.99 1.83
C GLY A 68 2.13 10.31 1.87
N CYS A 69 2.61 9.92 0.70
CA CYS A 69 3.95 9.39 0.54
C CYS A 69 4.47 9.49 -0.89
N THR A 70 5.75 9.17 -1.07
CA THR A 70 6.33 8.90 -2.38
C THR A 70 5.86 7.55 -2.92
N SER A 71 5.68 7.44 -4.23
CA SER A 71 5.15 6.26 -4.93
C SER A 71 6.14 5.71 -5.98
N SER A 72 5.92 4.45 -6.38
CA SER A 72 6.62 3.80 -7.51
C SER A 72 5.70 3.67 -8.73
N GLY A 73 4.85 4.67 -8.95
CA GLY A 73 3.75 4.66 -9.92
C GLY A 73 2.40 4.85 -9.24
N GLU A 74 1.43 5.35 -10.00
CA GLU A 74 0.11 5.73 -9.48
C GLU A 74 -0.99 4.90 -10.14
N LEU A 75 -2.11 4.77 -9.44
CA LEU A 75 -3.35 4.22 -9.97
C LEU A 75 -4.35 5.37 -10.09
N THR A 76 -4.77 5.67 -11.32
CA THR A 76 -5.66 6.78 -11.65
C THR A 76 -6.97 6.29 -12.26
N ASP A 77 -7.87 7.20 -12.61
CA ASP A 77 -9.11 6.86 -13.34
C ASP A 77 -8.82 6.20 -14.72
N ALA A 78 -7.58 6.26 -15.23
CA ALA A 78 -7.13 5.55 -16.42
C ALA A 78 -6.53 4.15 -16.14
N GLY A 79 -6.37 3.76 -14.87
CA GLY A 79 -5.70 2.55 -14.43
C GLY A 79 -4.24 2.83 -14.06
N TYR A 80 -3.28 2.08 -14.62
CA TYR A 80 -1.86 2.32 -14.34
C TYR A 80 -1.40 3.67 -14.92
N ASP A 81 -0.64 4.40 -14.10
CA ASP A 81 -0.03 5.69 -14.45
C ASP A 81 1.39 5.78 -13.87
N HIS A 82 2.10 6.86 -14.20
CA HIS A 82 3.42 7.18 -13.67
C HIS A 82 3.68 8.68 -13.76
N ASP A 83 4.73 9.15 -13.08
CA ASP A 83 5.19 10.54 -13.13
C ASP A 83 4.07 11.55 -12.83
N SER A 84 3.25 11.21 -11.84
CA SER A 84 2.09 12.00 -11.48
C SER A 84 2.07 12.37 -9.99
N LEU A 85 1.34 13.44 -9.70
CA LEU A 85 0.89 13.80 -8.37
C LEU A 85 -0.61 13.51 -8.30
N THR A 86 -1.04 12.73 -7.32
CA THR A 86 -2.46 12.37 -7.14
C THR A 86 -2.96 12.77 -5.76
N VAL A 87 -4.23 13.15 -5.70
CA VAL A 87 -4.92 13.47 -4.44
C VAL A 87 -6.24 12.71 -4.37
N ILE A 88 -6.48 12.08 -3.22
CA ILE A 88 -7.77 11.49 -2.84
C ILE A 88 -8.38 12.36 -1.75
N GLY A 89 -9.51 13.00 -2.01
CA GLY A 89 -10.20 13.88 -1.07
C GLY A 89 -11.45 13.23 -0.48
N PHE A 90 -11.57 13.23 0.85
CA PHE A 90 -12.74 12.70 1.55
C PHE A 90 -13.71 13.82 1.95
N PRO A 91 -14.95 13.86 1.44
CA PRO A 91 -15.91 14.93 1.76
C PRO A 91 -16.23 15.02 3.26
N ALA A 92 -16.13 16.22 3.84
CA ALA A 92 -16.35 16.45 5.27
C ALA A 92 -17.78 16.18 5.75
N ALA A 93 -18.73 16.12 4.82
CA ALA A 93 -20.13 15.78 5.08
C ALA A 93 -20.31 14.32 5.50
N ASP A 94 -19.52 13.40 4.92
CA ASP A 94 -19.70 11.95 5.10
C ASP A 94 -18.52 11.26 5.79
N PHE A 95 -17.39 11.96 5.95
CA PHE A 95 -16.16 11.41 6.51
C PHE A 95 -15.63 12.23 7.69
N CYS A 96 -14.86 11.57 8.56
CA CYS A 96 -13.92 12.18 9.49
C CYS A 96 -12.57 11.50 9.33
N MET A 97 -11.49 12.26 9.41
CA MET A 97 -10.12 11.72 9.37
C MET A 97 -9.31 12.32 10.51
N THR A 98 -8.64 11.45 11.27
CA THR A 98 -7.66 11.83 12.27
C THR A 98 -6.39 11.03 12.01
N SER A 99 -5.22 11.67 12.13
CA SER A 99 -3.93 11.04 11.82
C SER A 99 -2.92 11.24 12.94
N HIS A 100 -1.93 10.35 12.95
CA HIS A 100 -0.72 10.50 13.74
C HIS A 100 0.49 10.03 12.92
N CYS A 101 1.56 10.83 12.92
CA CYS A 101 2.83 10.48 12.30
C CYS A 101 3.86 10.10 13.36
N PHE A 102 4.49 8.94 13.15
CA PHE A 102 5.71 8.52 13.82
C PHE A 102 6.88 8.97 12.95
N ASP A 103 7.57 10.05 13.33
CA ASP A 103 8.64 10.68 12.55
C ASP A 103 10.06 10.17 12.89
N ASP A 104 10.16 9.22 13.82
CA ASP A 104 11.38 8.47 14.14
C ASP A 104 11.04 6.98 14.38
N ILE A 105 10.88 6.23 13.29
CA ILE A 105 10.57 4.80 13.38
C ILE A 105 11.79 3.93 13.73
N ASP A 106 13.00 4.51 13.76
CA ASP A 106 14.20 3.78 14.18
C ASP A 106 14.28 3.57 15.66
N ASN A 107 13.86 4.59 16.42
CA ASN A 107 13.74 4.54 17.87
C ASN A 107 12.29 4.25 18.29
N PHE A 108 11.57 3.47 17.48
CA PHE A 108 10.17 3.12 17.74
C PHE A 108 10.02 2.34 19.04
N ASP A 109 9.28 2.90 20.01
CA ASP A 109 8.87 2.24 21.24
C ASP A 109 7.46 1.64 21.08
N PRO A 110 7.32 0.31 21.03
CA PRO A 110 6.02 -0.34 20.86
C PRO A 110 5.03 -0.04 21.98
N VAL A 111 5.49 0.24 23.20
CA VAL A 111 4.60 0.53 24.33
C VAL A 111 4.00 1.92 24.17
N ALA A 112 4.85 2.94 23.99
CA ALA A 112 4.40 4.30 23.75
C ALA A 112 3.52 4.40 22.48
N ALA A 113 3.90 3.71 21.41
CA ALA A 113 3.12 3.68 20.18
C ALA A 113 1.71 3.12 20.36
N ARG A 114 1.55 2.04 21.16
CA ARG A 114 0.21 1.49 21.47
C ARG A 114 -0.67 2.51 22.20
N GLU A 115 -0.11 3.27 23.14
CA GLU A 115 -0.86 4.31 23.86
C GLU A 115 -1.34 5.41 22.90
N VAL A 116 -0.45 5.87 22.02
CA VAL A 116 -0.76 6.87 20.99
C VAL A 116 -1.85 6.38 20.04
N VAL A 117 -1.74 5.16 19.51
CA VAL A 117 -2.74 4.60 18.58
C VAL A 117 -4.10 4.39 19.26
N ARG A 118 -4.12 3.94 20.52
CA ARG A 118 -5.37 3.85 21.29
C ARG A 118 -6.00 5.22 21.51
N ALA A 119 -5.21 6.24 21.79
CA ALA A 119 -5.70 7.62 21.90
C ALA A 119 -6.26 8.13 20.57
N LEU A 120 -5.60 7.81 19.45
CA LEU A 120 -6.06 8.13 18.10
C LEU A 120 -7.40 7.45 17.78
N ALA A 121 -7.53 6.16 18.08
CA ALA A 121 -8.79 5.42 17.91
C ALA A 121 -9.92 6.01 18.77
N ALA A 122 -9.62 6.36 20.03
CA ALA A 122 -10.58 7.02 20.90
C ALA A 122 -10.97 8.42 20.40
N GLN A 123 -10.06 9.15 19.75
CA GLN A 123 -10.34 10.44 19.11
C GLN A 123 -11.23 10.26 17.88
N ALA A 124 -10.92 9.30 17.00
CA ALA A 124 -11.72 8.99 15.82
C ALA A 124 -13.17 8.65 16.19
N GLU A 125 -13.36 7.82 17.21
CA GLU A 125 -14.68 7.46 17.76
C GLU A 125 -15.43 8.66 18.33
N ARG A 126 -14.73 9.63 18.94
CA ARG A 126 -15.39 10.86 19.45
C ARG A 126 -15.81 11.79 18.31
N ASP A 127 -14.92 12.02 17.35
CA ASP A 127 -15.14 12.96 16.25
C ASP A 127 -16.19 12.47 15.27
N SER A 128 -16.24 11.16 15.03
CA SER A 128 -17.19 10.54 14.10
C SER A 128 -18.64 10.60 14.57
N ARG A 129 -18.91 10.85 15.86
CA ARG A 129 -20.28 10.96 16.41
C ARG A 129 -21.13 12.00 15.69
N ARG A 130 -20.51 13.03 15.12
CA ARG A 130 -21.21 14.07 14.34
C ARG A 130 -21.87 13.52 13.07
N LEU A 131 -21.36 12.41 12.53
CA LEU A 131 -21.89 11.78 11.32
C LEU A 131 -23.23 11.05 11.60
N GLY A 132 -23.47 10.69 12.87
CA GLY A 132 -24.65 9.91 13.30
C GLY A 132 -24.64 8.47 12.77
N GLY A 133 -25.60 7.66 13.23
CA GLY A 133 -25.74 6.27 12.77
C GLY A 133 -24.61 5.33 13.22
N LEU A 134 -24.51 4.17 12.56
CA LEU A 134 -23.40 3.24 12.74
C LEU A 134 -22.22 3.71 11.88
N VAL A 135 -21.10 4.02 12.52
CA VAL A 135 -19.88 4.48 11.86
C VAL A 135 -18.93 3.29 11.66
N ASN A 136 -18.43 3.15 10.44
CA ASN A 136 -17.32 2.27 10.09
C ASN A 136 -16.00 3.01 10.26
N HIS A 137 -14.98 2.30 10.75
CA HIS A 137 -13.62 2.81 10.90
C HIS A 137 -12.66 1.92 10.12
N VAL A 138 -11.72 2.53 9.41
CA VAL A 138 -10.58 1.85 8.78
C VAL A 138 -9.33 2.68 9.01
N ALA A 139 -8.23 2.03 9.37
CA ALA A 139 -6.94 2.69 9.50
C ALA A 139 -6.17 2.57 8.17
N LEU A 140 -5.91 3.71 7.54
CA LEU A 140 -4.96 3.84 6.44
C LEU A 140 -3.55 3.97 7.05
N PHE A 141 -2.60 3.18 6.55
CA PHE A 141 -1.23 3.17 7.06
C PHE A 141 -0.23 3.33 5.92
N LEU A 142 0.62 4.35 5.99
CA LEU A 142 1.71 4.55 5.05
C LEU A 142 3.03 4.54 5.83
N VAL A 143 4.02 3.79 5.33
CA VAL A 143 5.32 3.61 5.99
C VAL A 143 6.46 3.78 5.00
N ASP A 144 7.59 4.30 5.47
CA ASP A 144 8.84 4.33 4.71
C ASP A 144 9.20 2.90 4.26
N GLY A 145 9.18 2.67 2.94
CA GLY A 145 9.38 1.35 2.34
C GLY A 145 10.83 0.87 2.28
N LEU A 146 11.77 1.66 2.80
CA LEU A 146 13.19 1.31 2.94
C LEU A 146 13.63 1.30 4.42
N SER A 147 12.66 1.28 5.34
CA SER A 147 12.94 1.39 6.78
C SER A 147 13.34 0.06 7.44
N HIS A 148 12.90 -1.06 6.88
CA HIS A 148 12.96 -2.38 7.49
C HIS A 148 12.16 -2.51 8.81
N ARG A 149 11.20 -1.62 9.04
CA ARG A 149 10.38 -1.57 10.27
C ARG A 149 8.92 -1.96 10.05
N GLU A 150 8.56 -2.31 8.82
CA GLU A 150 7.17 -2.51 8.38
C GLU A 150 6.45 -3.58 9.20
N GLU A 151 7.04 -4.76 9.45
CA GLU A 151 6.41 -5.82 10.24
C GLU A 151 6.14 -5.38 11.68
N LEU A 152 7.15 -4.80 12.34
CA LEU A 152 7.06 -4.36 13.74
C LEU A 152 5.99 -3.29 13.91
N LEU A 153 6.00 -2.28 13.04
CA LEU A 153 5.03 -1.19 13.03
C LEU A 153 3.61 -1.73 12.79
N THR A 154 3.43 -2.51 11.72
CA THR A 154 2.12 -3.04 11.32
C THR A 154 1.50 -3.88 12.43
N MET A 155 2.26 -4.81 13.01
CA MET A 155 1.80 -5.66 14.11
C MET A 155 1.45 -4.82 15.35
N THR A 156 2.31 -3.87 15.72
CA THR A 156 2.10 -3.03 16.91
C THR A 156 0.89 -2.13 16.77
N ILE A 157 0.72 -1.51 15.60
CA ILE A 157 -0.39 -0.59 15.33
C ILE A 157 -1.71 -1.38 15.24
N GLN A 158 -1.76 -2.51 14.54
CA GLN A 158 -2.98 -3.33 14.48
C GLN A 158 -3.41 -3.85 15.86
N ASP A 159 -2.46 -4.30 16.70
CA ASP A 159 -2.76 -4.70 18.09
C ASP A 159 -3.40 -3.56 18.89
N ALA A 160 -2.91 -2.33 18.71
CA ALA A 160 -3.45 -1.16 19.39
C ALA A 160 -4.80 -0.68 18.84
N LEU A 161 -5.04 -0.85 17.53
CA LEU A 161 -6.30 -0.53 16.85
C LEU A 161 -7.46 -1.46 17.24
N GLY A 162 -7.16 -2.68 17.70
CA GLY A 162 -8.17 -3.68 18.03
C GLY A 162 -8.97 -4.08 16.80
N ASP A 163 -10.29 -3.85 16.83
CA ASP A 163 -11.21 -4.25 15.77
C ASP A 163 -11.20 -3.33 14.54
N ILE A 164 -10.51 -2.18 14.60
CA ILE A 164 -10.37 -1.30 13.43
C ILE A 164 -9.39 -1.95 12.45
N PRO A 165 -9.82 -2.35 11.24
CA PRO A 165 -8.95 -2.98 10.27
C PRO A 165 -7.91 -1.98 9.75
N LEU A 166 -6.64 -2.40 9.71
CA LEU A 166 -5.54 -1.68 9.09
C LEU A 166 -5.35 -2.11 7.64
N ILE A 167 -5.16 -1.14 6.75
CA ILE A 167 -4.78 -1.34 5.36
C ILE A 167 -3.79 -0.26 4.92
N GLY A 168 -2.79 -0.62 4.13
CA GLY A 168 -1.70 0.31 3.86
C GLY A 168 -0.72 -0.14 2.80
N GLY A 169 0.20 0.78 2.51
CA GLY A 169 1.30 0.56 1.57
C GLY A 169 2.62 1.14 2.07
N SER A 170 3.70 0.41 1.79
CA SER A 170 5.05 0.93 1.87
C SER A 170 5.32 1.87 0.70
N SER A 171 5.79 3.07 1.03
CA SER A 171 6.20 4.09 0.07
C SER A 171 7.31 3.59 -0.87
N GLY A 172 7.41 4.22 -2.03
CA GLY A 172 8.30 3.81 -3.10
C GLY A 172 9.05 4.98 -3.74
N ASP A 173 10.01 4.66 -4.60
CA ASP A 173 10.84 5.59 -5.35
C ASP A 173 11.20 5.03 -6.73
N ASP A 174 10.19 4.48 -7.42
CA ASP A 174 10.27 3.96 -8.80
C ASP A 174 11.52 3.10 -9.06
N LEU A 175 11.70 2.11 -8.19
CA LEU A 175 12.77 1.10 -8.21
C LEU A 175 14.20 1.67 -8.10
N ALA A 176 14.35 2.95 -7.70
CA ALA A 176 15.66 3.53 -7.45
C ALA A 176 16.29 3.01 -6.14
N PHE A 177 15.46 2.67 -5.15
CA PHE A 177 15.85 2.18 -3.82
C PHE A 177 16.86 3.09 -3.11
N ARG A 178 16.69 4.40 -3.25
CA ARG A 178 17.55 5.44 -2.67
C ARG A 178 16.90 6.12 -1.49
N GLN A 179 15.66 6.58 -1.65
CA GLN A 179 14.98 7.36 -0.63
C GLN A 179 13.46 7.41 -0.86
N THR A 180 12.71 7.04 0.17
CA THR A 180 11.26 7.26 0.22
C THR A 180 10.93 8.30 1.29
N ALA A 181 9.69 8.79 1.30
CA ALA A 181 9.23 9.70 2.34
C ALA A 181 7.73 9.61 2.59
N ILE A 182 7.35 9.97 3.82
CA ILE A 182 5.96 10.12 4.26
C ILE A 182 5.65 11.60 4.40
N PHE A 183 4.52 12.07 3.87
CA PHE A 183 4.03 13.42 4.06
C PHE A 183 3.03 13.45 5.21
N ASP A 184 3.28 14.33 6.19
CA ASP A 184 2.35 14.67 7.27
C ASP A 184 2.77 16.01 7.90
N GLY A 185 1.81 16.77 8.42
CA GLY A 185 2.12 18.02 9.13
C GLY A 185 2.84 19.06 8.26
N GLY A 186 2.60 19.03 6.95
CA GLY A 186 3.11 20.00 5.99
C GLY A 186 4.57 19.81 5.55
N ARG A 187 5.16 18.64 5.81
CA ARG A 187 6.52 18.29 5.33
C ARG A 187 6.63 16.81 5.00
N PHE A 188 7.67 16.47 4.23
CA PHE A 188 8.09 15.09 4.01
C PHE A 188 9.09 14.66 5.08
N HIS A 189 8.85 13.49 5.68
CA HIS A 189 9.69 12.88 6.70
C HIS A 189 10.30 11.60 6.11
N ALA A 190 11.61 11.46 6.25
CA ALA A 190 12.29 10.20 6.00
C ALA A 190 12.18 9.32 7.26
N ARG A 191 12.21 8.00 7.10
CA ARG A 191 12.17 7.04 8.22
C ARG A 191 10.97 7.30 9.12
N ALA A 192 9.82 7.47 8.50
CA ALA A 192 8.57 7.82 9.15
C ALA A 192 7.45 6.85 8.76
N ALA A 193 6.38 6.88 9.55
CA ALA A 193 5.13 6.22 9.23
C ALA A 193 3.96 7.11 9.66
N VAL A 194 2.83 7.03 8.95
CA VAL A 194 1.61 7.74 9.32
C VAL A 194 0.45 6.77 9.34
N VAL A 195 -0.34 6.83 10.41
CA VAL A 195 -1.62 6.13 10.55
C VAL A 195 -2.73 7.15 10.56
N ALA A 196 -3.74 6.98 9.70
CA ALA A 196 -4.94 7.79 9.67
C ALA A 196 -6.17 6.91 9.83
N ILE A 197 -7.04 7.24 10.79
CA ILE A 197 -8.32 6.55 10.97
C ILE A 197 -9.37 7.32 10.18
N LEU A 198 -9.82 6.70 9.09
CA LEU A 198 -10.93 7.17 8.28
C LEU A 198 -12.23 6.61 8.85
N SER A 199 -13.17 7.52 9.16
CA SER A 199 -14.46 7.18 9.75
C SER A 199 -15.59 7.62 8.82
N SER A 200 -16.58 6.76 8.56
CA SER A 200 -17.75 7.11 7.75
C SER A 200 -18.97 6.25 8.06
N THR A 201 -20.16 6.75 7.75
CA THR A 201 -21.40 5.93 7.73
C THR A 201 -21.54 5.12 6.43
N ARG A 202 -20.62 5.30 5.48
CA ARG A 202 -20.57 4.54 4.23
C ARG A 202 -20.06 3.12 4.46
N PRO A 203 -20.54 2.13 3.67
CA PRO A 203 -19.97 0.79 3.68
C PRO A 203 -18.48 0.83 3.34
N MET A 204 -17.66 0.18 4.16
CA MET A 204 -16.21 0.09 3.99
C MET A 204 -15.77 -1.36 4.10
N HIS A 205 -14.88 -1.80 3.20
CA HIS A 205 -14.34 -3.14 3.23
C HIS A 205 -12.87 -3.17 2.81
N VAL A 206 -12.01 -3.61 3.72
CA VAL A 206 -10.61 -3.92 3.39
C VAL A 206 -10.51 -5.28 2.71
N PHE A 207 -9.61 -5.41 1.74
CA PHE A 207 -9.38 -6.66 1.01
C PHE A 207 -7.90 -6.88 0.70
N LYS A 208 -7.56 -8.13 0.39
CA LYS A 208 -6.30 -8.53 -0.23
C LYS A 208 -6.54 -9.61 -1.29
N ALA A 209 -5.72 -9.61 -2.33
CA ALA A 209 -5.67 -10.64 -3.35
C ALA A 209 -4.21 -10.91 -3.75
N GLN A 210 -3.92 -12.17 -4.04
CA GLN A 210 -2.61 -12.60 -4.54
C GLN A 210 -2.79 -13.24 -5.92
N HIS A 211 -1.72 -13.22 -6.71
CA HIS A 211 -1.73 -13.73 -8.09
C HIS A 211 -0.93 -15.03 -8.25
N TYR A 212 -0.66 -15.71 -7.13
CA TYR A 212 0.16 -16.91 -7.07
C TYR A 212 -0.46 -17.96 -6.14
N GLN A 213 -0.18 -19.22 -6.43
CA GLN A 213 -0.43 -20.36 -5.56
C GLN A 213 0.89 -21.07 -5.24
N PRO A 214 1.02 -21.76 -4.09
CA PRO A 214 2.26 -22.46 -3.75
C PRO A 214 2.52 -23.62 -4.72
N GLY A 215 3.67 -23.60 -5.39
CA GLY A 215 4.14 -24.70 -6.23
C GLY A 215 4.69 -25.88 -5.41
N ALA A 216 5.06 -26.96 -6.11
CA ALA A 216 5.53 -28.20 -5.48
C ALA A 216 6.95 -28.10 -4.90
N ALA A 217 7.80 -27.24 -5.48
CA ALA A 217 9.17 -27.04 -5.03
C ALA A 217 9.20 -26.37 -3.65
N LYS A 218 10.02 -26.92 -2.75
CA LYS A 218 10.24 -26.38 -1.41
C LYS A 218 11.69 -25.98 -1.25
N MET A 219 11.90 -24.89 -0.52
CA MET A 219 13.20 -24.39 -0.16
C MET A 219 13.23 -24.03 1.32
N VAL A 220 14.33 -24.36 1.99
CA VAL A 220 14.53 -24.07 3.40
C VAL A 220 15.64 -23.04 3.51
N ILE A 221 15.36 -21.94 4.21
CA ILE A 221 16.39 -20.95 4.54
C ILE A 221 17.34 -21.59 5.56
N THR A 222 18.60 -21.80 5.17
CA THR A 222 19.61 -22.45 6.04
C THR A 222 20.65 -21.47 6.57
N GLY A 223 20.73 -20.27 6.00
CA GLY A 223 21.59 -19.19 6.48
C GLY A 223 20.96 -17.83 6.16
N ALA A 224 20.89 -16.95 7.16
CA ALA A 224 20.35 -15.61 6.99
C ALA A 224 20.99 -14.58 7.94
N ILE A 225 20.87 -13.31 7.58
CA ILE A 225 21.17 -12.14 8.40
C ILE A 225 19.84 -11.39 8.58
N PRO A 226 18.99 -11.79 9.55
CA PRO A 226 17.59 -11.36 9.58
C PRO A 226 17.38 -9.85 9.69
N HIS A 227 18.23 -9.16 10.45
CA HIS A 227 18.16 -7.72 10.64
C HIS A 227 18.50 -6.91 9.37
N GLU A 228 19.17 -7.54 8.40
CA GLU A 228 19.44 -6.97 7.07
C GLU A 228 18.49 -7.54 6.00
N ARG A 229 17.61 -8.48 6.36
CA ARG A 229 16.75 -9.24 5.43
C ARG A 229 17.52 -9.98 4.33
N ILE A 230 18.75 -10.40 4.63
CA ILE A 230 19.62 -11.11 3.68
C ILE A 230 19.54 -12.62 3.95
N VAL A 231 19.27 -13.40 2.91
CA VAL A 231 19.41 -14.85 2.89
C VAL A 231 20.73 -15.20 2.21
N THR A 232 21.62 -15.87 2.93
CA THR A 232 22.93 -16.29 2.40
C THR A 232 22.89 -17.71 1.86
N GLU A 233 22.07 -18.58 2.46
CA GLU A 233 21.98 -19.98 2.07
C GLU A 233 20.54 -20.50 2.01
N ILE A 234 20.27 -21.30 0.99
CA ILE A 234 19.04 -22.06 0.81
C ILE A 234 19.44 -23.53 0.64
N ASN A 235 18.82 -24.44 1.41
CA ASN A 235 19.13 -25.88 1.37
C ASN A 235 20.63 -26.22 1.51
N ALA A 236 21.38 -25.44 2.30
CA ALA A 236 22.84 -25.52 2.47
C ALA A 236 23.66 -25.26 1.19
N GLU A 237 23.09 -24.51 0.25
CA GLU A 237 23.72 -24.06 -1.00
C GLU A 237 23.60 -22.53 -1.13
N PRO A 238 24.43 -21.86 -1.95
CA PRO A 238 24.32 -20.41 -2.17
C PRO A 238 22.92 -20.00 -2.61
N ALA A 239 22.33 -19.02 -1.91
CA ALA A 239 20.90 -18.69 -2.01
C ALA A 239 20.43 -18.45 -3.44
N ALA A 240 21.12 -17.59 -4.20
CA ALA A 240 20.76 -17.25 -5.57
C ALA A 240 20.77 -18.48 -6.51
N ALA A 241 21.83 -19.29 -6.43
CA ALA A 241 21.99 -20.45 -7.31
C ALA A 241 20.96 -21.54 -7.00
N GLU A 242 20.70 -21.81 -5.72
CA GLU A 242 19.71 -22.80 -5.31
C GLU A 242 18.28 -22.34 -5.64
N TYR A 243 17.97 -21.06 -5.48
CA TYR A 243 16.68 -20.50 -5.88
C TYR A 243 16.41 -20.69 -7.37
N LEU A 244 17.37 -20.36 -8.25
CA LEU A 244 17.28 -20.62 -9.70
C LEU A 244 17.08 -22.11 -10.00
N ARG A 245 17.85 -22.98 -9.35
CA ARG A 245 17.76 -24.42 -9.55
C ARG A 245 16.38 -24.97 -9.18
N LEU A 246 15.85 -24.54 -8.04
CA LEU A 246 14.52 -24.97 -7.57
C LEU A 246 13.39 -24.39 -8.41
N ALA A 247 13.56 -23.18 -8.94
CA ALA A 247 12.61 -22.58 -9.88
C ALA A 247 12.63 -23.26 -11.26
N GLY A 248 13.63 -24.09 -11.57
CA GLY A 248 13.78 -24.75 -12.86
C GLY A 248 14.52 -23.93 -13.92
N HIS A 249 15.21 -22.85 -13.49
CA HIS A 249 15.86 -21.85 -14.34
C HIS A 249 17.37 -21.79 -14.09
N ALA A 250 18.00 -22.94 -13.83
CA ALA A 250 19.43 -23.01 -13.52
C ALA A 250 20.28 -22.40 -14.66
N GLY A 251 21.09 -21.40 -14.33
CA GLY A 251 21.98 -20.71 -15.28
C GLY A 251 21.38 -19.45 -15.93
N GLU A 252 20.13 -19.10 -15.60
CA GLU A 252 19.56 -17.79 -15.97
C GLU A 252 20.05 -16.69 -15.04
N GLU A 253 19.90 -15.44 -15.48
CA GLU A 253 20.23 -14.26 -14.69
C GLU A 253 19.06 -13.90 -13.78
N LEU A 254 19.34 -13.63 -12.49
CA LEU A 254 18.34 -13.11 -11.58
C LEU A 254 18.12 -11.62 -11.83
N GLY A 255 16.87 -11.25 -12.01
CA GLY A 255 16.43 -9.87 -12.18
C GLY A 255 15.04 -9.65 -11.56
N MET A 256 14.59 -8.41 -11.54
CA MET A 256 13.29 -8.05 -10.98
C MET A 256 12.14 -8.79 -11.68
N GLU A 257 12.26 -9.00 -12.99
CA GLU A 257 11.34 -9.78 -13.80
C GLU A 257 11.22 -11.23 -13.31
N PHE A 258 12.34 -11.83 -12.93
CA PHE A 258 12.39 -13.19 -12.41
C PHE A 258 11.73 -13.28 -11.03
N PHE A 259 12.08 -12.35 -10.12
CA PHE A 259 11.50 -12.30 -8.78
C PHE A 259 9.99 -12.05 -8.83
N ALA A 260 9.54 -11.20 -9.77
CA ALA A 260 8.14 -10.95 -10.02
C ALA A 260 7.42 -12.24 -10.47
N ALA A 261 8.00 -13.00 -11.41
CA ALA A 261 7.36 -14.18 -11.99
C ALA A 261 7.40 -15.45 -11.11
N HIS A 262 8.41 -15.61 -10.24
CA HIS A 262 8.66 -16.83 -9.46
C HIS A 262 8.75 -16.58 -7.94
N PRO A 263 7.77 -15.93 -7.32
CA PRO A 263 7.92 -15.42 -5.96
C PRO A 263 8.02 -16.52 -4.90
N PRO A 264 8.91 -16.38 -3.89
CA PRO A 264 8.86 -17.22 -2.70
C PRO A 264 7.54 -17.05 -1.94
N MET A 265 6.97 -18.14 -1.42
CA MET A 265 5.74 -18.14 -0.63
C MET A 265 5.94 -18.87 0.69
N VAL A 266 5.58 -18.23 1.80
CA VAL A 266 5.58 -18.81 3.14
C VAL A 266 4.16 -19.19 3.56
N ARG A 267 4.00 -20.28 4.31
CA ARG A 267 2.73 -20.63 4.94
C ARG A 267 2.69 -20.10 6.37
N ALA A 268 1.81 -19.15 6.66
CA ALA A 268 1.61 -18.56 7.98
C ALA A 268 0.12 -18.44 8.28
N GLY A 269 -0.31 -18.75 9.51
CA GLY A 269 -1.72 -18.64 9.90
C GLY A 269 -2.70 -19.52 9.10
N GLY A 270 -2.19 -20.56 8.42
CA GLY A 270 -2.98 -21.44 7.55
C GLY A 270 -3.05 -21.01 6.09
N GLU A 271 -2.67 -19.78 5.77
CA GLU A 271 -2.64 -19.21 4.42
C GLU A 271 -1.21 -19.11 3.87
N TYR A 272 -1.08 -18.91 2.56
CA TYR A 272 0.20 -18.61 1.93
C TYR A 272 0.34 -17.11 1.68
N HIS A 273 1.56 -16.61 1.86
CA HIS A 273 1.93 -15.21 1.65
C HIS A 273 3.23 -15.14 0.88
N VAL A 274 3.31 -14.22 -0.07
CA VAL A 274 4.56 -13.99 -0.79
C VAL A 274 5.58 -13.30 0.12
N ARG A 275 6.84 -13.69 -0.04
CA ARG A 275 8.03 -13.09 0.57
C ARG A 275 8.96 -12.67 -0.57
N SER A 276 8.79 -11.44 -1.06
CA SER A 276 9.44 -10.99 -2.28
C SER A 276 10.94 -10.76 -2.08
N ILE A 277 11.71 -11.15 -3.10
CA ILE A 277 13.14 -10.84 -3.20
C ILE A 277 13.28 -9.47 -3.85
N GLN A 278 14.10 -8.61 -3.26
CA GLN A 278 14.46 -7.29 -3.77
C GLN A 278 15.62 -7.37 -4.76
N SER A 279 16.71 -8.05 -4.37
CA SER A 279 17.93 -8.11 -5.18
C SER A 279 18.71 -9.41 -4.97
N ALA A 280 19.49 -9.77 -5.98
CA ALA A 280 20.60 -10.71 -5.84
C ALA A 280 21.90 -9.92 -5.65
N ASN A 281 22.67 -10.28 -4.62
CA ASN A 281 23.92 -9.62 -4.28
C ASN A 281 25.10 -10.28 -5.01
N ALA A 282 26.21 -9.54 -5.12
CA ALA A 282 27.41 -10.01 -5.85
C ALA A 282 28.05 -11.27 -5.24
N ASP A 283 27.80 -11.55 -3.96
CA ASP A 283 28.26 -12.75 -3.24
C ASP A 283 27.31 -13.96 -3.38
N GLY A 284 26.19 -13.80 -4.09
CA GLY A 284 25.18 -14.84 -4.29
C GLY A 284 24.12 -14.91 -3.18
N SER A 285 24.14 -14.00 -2.21
CA SER A 285 23.05 -13.83 -1.25
C SER A 285 21.85 -13.09 -1.87
N LEU A 286 20.68 -13.21 -1.25
CA LEU A 286 19.42 -12.59 -1.70
C LEU A 286 18.89 -11.64 -0.62
N THR A 287 18.59 -10.40 -1.00
CA THR A 287 17.95 -9.42 -0.11
C THR A 287 16.43 -9.47 -0.30
N PHE A 288 15.66 -9.55 0.79
CA PHE A 288 14.19 -9.63 0.77
C PHE A 288 13.54 -8.30 1.16
N TYR A 289 12.33 -8.04 0.65
CA TYR A 289 11.51 -6.89 1.06
C TYR A 289 10.92 -7.01 2.47
N CYS A 290 10.94 -8.21 3.04
CA CYS A 290 10.26 -8.55 4.28
C CYS A 290 11.13 -9.43 5.16
N ALA A 291 10.77 -9.54 6.44
CA ALA A 291 11.46 -10.38 7.40
C ALA A 291 11.56 -11.84 6.96
N ILE A 292 12.76 -12.39 7.09
CA ILE A 292 13.11 -13.77 6.76
C ILE A 292 14.17 -14.28 7.73
N ASP A 293 13.95 -15.47 8.29
CA ASP A 293 14.78 -16.10 9.30
C ASP A 293 15.20 -17.50 8.85
N GLU A 294 16.28 -18.00 9.45
CA GLU A 294 16.70 -19.39 9.32
C GLU A 294 15.61 -20.37 9.77
N GLY A 295 15.49 -21.49 9.06
CA GLY A 295 14.50 -22.53 9.31
C GLY A 295 13.13 -22.27 8.69
N ILE A 296 12.90 -21.11 8.06
CA ILE A 296 11.67 -20.86 7.31
C ILE A 296 11.63 -21.77 6.07
N VAL A 297 10.49 -22.42 5.88
CA VAL A 297 10.19 -23.21 4.69
C VAL A 297 9.34 -22.38 3.74
N LEU A 298 9.82 -22.26 2.51
CA LEU A 298 9.16 -21.52 1.43
C LEU A 298 8.82 -22.47 0.28
N ASN A 299 7.78 -22.13 -0.45
CA ASN A 299 7.45 -22.70 -1.75
C ASN A 299 7.81 -21.68 -2.84
N ILE A 300 8.04 -22.15 -4.06
CA ILE A 300 8.10 -21.25 -5.22
C ILE A 300 6.69 -21.08 -5.75
N GLY A 301 6.26 -19.83 -5.89
CA GLY A 301 4.93 -19.46 -6.35
C GLY A 301 4.73 -19.79 -7.83
N GLU A 302 3.56 -20.31 -8.15
CA GLU A 302 3.09 -20.55 -9.50
C GLU A 302 1.96 -19.56 -9.83
N PRO A 303 1.98 -18.94 -11.01
CA PRO A 303 0.97 -17.95 -11.38
C PRO A 303 -0.41 -18.59 -11.52
N VAL A 304 -1.44 -17.87 -11.09
CA VAL A 304 -2.85 -18.21 -11.37
C VAL A 304 -3.42 -17.31 -12.47
N ASP A 305 -4.63 -17.59 -12.95
CA ASP A 305 -5.33 -16.69 -13.87
C ASP A 305 -5.70 -15.38 -13.16
N ARG A 306 -4.80 -14.39 -13.26
CA ARG A 306 -4.93 -13.08 -12.64
C ARG A 306 -6.18 -12.34 -13.10
N ILE A 307 -6.49 -12.35 -14.40
CA ILE A 307 -7.62 -11.60 -14.95
C ILE A 307 -8.95 -12.18 -14.45
N ALA A 308 -9.09 -13.51 -14.45
CA ALA A 308 -10.26 -14.15 -13.87
C ALA A 308 -10.38 -13.86 -12.36
N GLY A 309 -9.28 -13.97 -11.61
CA GLY A 309 -9.24 -13.70 -10.18
C GLY A 309 -9.63 -12.26 -9.84
N MET A 310 -9.14 -11.27 -10.60
CA MET A 310 -9.49 -9.86 -10.40
C MET A 310 -10.96 -9.56 -10.73
N ARG A 311 -11.52 -10.16 -11.80
CA ARG A 311 -12.95 -10.02 -12.11
C ARG A 311 -13.83 -10.55 -10.97
N GLN A 312 -13.46 -11.70 -10.40
CA GLN A 312 -14.17 -12.25 -9.25
C GLN A 312 -14.04 -11.35 -8.03
N LEU A 313 -12.83 -10.89 -7.70
CA LEU A 313 -12.58 -9.96 -6.61
C LEU A 313 -13.48 -8.73 -6.71
N PHE A 314 -13.51 -8.04 -7.86
CA PHE A 314 -14.34 -6.86 -8.02
C PHE A 314 -15.82 -7.16 -7.91
N SER A 315 -16.29 -8.29 -8.45
CA SER A 315 -17.67 -8.74 -8.25
C SER A 315 -18.01 -8.92 -6.76
N ASP A 316 -17.10 -9.52 -5.99
CA ASP A 316 -17.29 -9.73 -4.56
C ASP A 316 -17.28 -8.40 -3.78
N LEU A 317 -16.43 -7.46 -4.16
CA LEU A 317 -16.40 -6.11 -3.58
C LEU A 317 -17.73 -5.38 -3.81
N HIS A 318 -18.27 -5.41 -5.04
CA HIS A 318 -19.59 -4.82 -5.35
C HIS A 318 -20.70 -5.46 -4.52
N ALA A 319 -20.67 -6.79 -4.33
CA ALA A 319 -21.64 -7.47 -3.48
C ALA A 319 -21.50 -7.09 -2.00
N ARG A 320 -20.29 -6.72 -1.55
CA ARG A 320 -19.99 -6.39 -0.15
C ARG A 320 -20.33 -4.95 0.22
N VAL A 321 -20.01 -3.98 -0.65
CA VAL A 321 -20.18 -2.54 -0.36
C VAL A 321 -21.32 -1.87 -1.15
N GLY A 322 -21.94 -2.59 -2.09
CA GLY A 322 -22.99 -2.04 -2.95
C GLY A 322 -22.43 -1.25 -4.13
N GLU A 323 -23.04 -0.10 -4.44
CA GLU A 323 -22.50 0.80 -5.47
C GLU A 323 -21.17 1.40 -4.99
N VAL A 324 -20.07 0.96 -5.62
CA VAL A 324 -18.71 1.42 -5.30
C VAL A 324 -18.57 2.89 -5.67
N ASP A 325 -18.17 3.71 -4.69
CA ASP A 325 -17.75 5.08 -4.96
C ASP A 325 -16.31 5.07 -5.49
N ARG A 326 -15.37 4.57 -4.68
CA ARG A 326 -13.96 4.39 -5.02
C ARG A 326 -13.38 3.14 -4.36
N ILE A 327 -12.34 2.59 -4.97
CA ILE A 327 -11.43 1.62 -4.35
C ILE A 327 -10.07 2.29 -4.20
N ILE A 328 -9.58 2.43 -2.97
CA ILE A 328 -8.23 2.93 -2.69
C ILE A 328 -7.31 1.72 -2.56
N ALA A 329 -6.39 1.55 -3.51
CA ALA A 329 -5.56 0.37 -3.62
C ALA A 329 -4.07 0.64 -3.40
N PHE A 330 -3.43 -0.37 -2.82
CA PHE A 330 -2.00 -0.52 -2.63
C PHE A 330 -1.59 -1.76 -3.42
N ASP A 331 -0.89 -1.56 -4.53
CA ASP A 331 -0.50 -2.63 -5.46
C ASP A 331 1.01 -2.76 -5.57
N CYS A 332 1.59 -3.88 -5.14
CA CYS A 332 3.03 -4.07 -5.19
C CYS A 332 3.60 -3.78 -6.58
N VAL A 333 4.72 -3.05 -6.67
CA VAL A 333 5.39 -2.76 -7.94
C VAL A 333 5.74 -4.04 -8.72
N LEU A 334 6.04 -5.14 -8.02
CA LEU A 334 6.30 -6.45 -8.63
C LEU A 334 5.06 -7.04 -9.32
N ASN A 335 3.83 -6.68 -8.92
CA ASN A 335 2.62 -7.07 -9.64
C ASN A 335 2.53 -6.33 -11.00
N ARG A 336 2.94 -5.07 -11.07
CA ARG A 336 3.00 -4.32 -12.33
C ARG A 336 4.05 -4.91 -13.26
N ILE A 337 5.25 -5.19 -12.75
CA ILE A 337 6.33 -5.83 -13.52
C ILE A 337 5.89 -7.20 -14.06
N ASP A 338 5.26 -8.06 -13.25
CA ASP A 338 4.73 -9.35 -13.73
C ASP A 338 3.65 -9.16 -14.82
N ALA A 339 2.75 -8.17 -14.67
CA ALA A 339 1.75 -7.88 -15.69
C ALA A 339 2.38 -7.48 -17.03
N GLU A 340 3.45 -6.69 -16.97
CA GLU A 340 4.19 -6.22 -18.16
C GLU A 340 4.90 -7.39 -18.82
N GLN A 341 5.60 -8.23 -18.05
CA GLN A 341 6.25 -9.44 -18.57
C GLN A 341 5.25 -10.40 -19.23
N ARG A 342 4.06 -10.57 -18.64
CA ARG A 342 2.99 -11.41 -19.20
C ARG A 342 2.17 -10.74 -20.29
N GLN A 343 2.44 -9.49 -20.62
CA GLN A 343 1.71 -8.70 -21.62
C GLN A 343 0.21 -8.54 -21.30
N ILE A 344 -0.14 -8.49 -20.01
CA ILE A 344 -1.53 -8.31 -19.52
C ILE A 344 -1.76 -6.96 -18.85
N SER A 345 -0.77 -6.05 -18.82
CA SER A 345 -0.90 -4.75 -18.14
C SER A 345 -2.08 -3.92 -18.63
N ARG A 346 -2.42 -3.97 -19.92
CA ARG A 346 -3.57 -3.26 -20.48
C ARG A 346 -4.90 -3.78 -19.93
N ASP A 347 -5.03 -5.10 -19.81
CA ASP A 347 -6.25 -5.72 -19.27
C ASP A 347 -6.40 -5.42 -17.78
N VAL A 348 -5.30 -5.47 -17.03
CA VAL A 348 -5.25 -5.09 -15.62
C VAL A 348 -5.64 -3.61 -15.43
N SER A 349 -5.03 -2.71 -16.21
CA SER A 349 -5.33 -1.28 -16.19
C SER A 349 -6.81 -0.99 -16.50
N ALA A 350 -7.37 -1.68 -17.51
CA ALA A 350 -8.78 -1.54 -17.86
C ALA A 350 -9.71 -2.04 -16.74
N LEU A 351 -9.33 -3.10 -16.03
CA LEU A 351 -10.06 -3.56 -14.84
C LEU A 351 -10.01 -2.54 -13.70
N TYR A 352 -8.85 -1.90 -13.48
CA TYR A 352 -8.72 -0.84 -12.47
C TYR A 352 -9.60 0.37 -12.80
N ALA A 353 -9.50 0.91 -14.02
CA ALA A 353 -10.33 2.02 -14.48
C ALA A 353 -11.83 1.69 -14.39
N GLY A 354 -12.23 0.51 -14.89
CA GLY A 354 -13.62 0.06 -14.89
C GLY A 354 -14.24 -0.12 -13.50
N ASN A 355 -13.42 -0.30 -12.46
CA ASN A 355 -13.85 -0.47 -11.07
C ASN A 355 -13.49 0.73 -10.18
N ARG A 356 -13.11 1.87 -10.77
CA ARG A 356 -12.77 3.12 -10.05
C ARG A 356 -11.67 2.93 -8.99
N VAL A 357 -10.66 2.15 -9.35
CA VAL A 357 -9.49 1.91 -8.52
C VAL A 357 -8.53 3.09 -8.67
N ILE A 358 -8.15 3.67 -7.53
CA ILE A 358 -7.18 4.75 -7.38
C ILE A 358 -6.19 4.39 -6.28
N GLY A 359 -5.00 4.99 -6.25
CA GLY A 359 -3.97 4.60 -5.27
C GLY A 359 -2.57 4.66 -5.85
N PHE A 360 -1.69 3.75 -5.44
CA PHE A 360 -0.31 3.76 -5.91
C PHE A 360 0.36 2.38 -5.88
N ASN A 361 1.48 2.29 -6.59
CA ASN A 361 2.37 1.15 -6.59
C ASN A 361 3.38 1.20 -5.42
N THR A 362 3.44 0.12 -4.65
CA THR A 362 4.12 0.06 -3.34
C THR A 362 5.36 -0.86 -3.37
N TYR A 363 6.21 -0.77 -2.34
CA TYR A 363 7.25 -1.79 -2.06
C TYR A 363 6.79 -2.92 -1.15
N GLY A 364 5.55 -2.84 -0.69
CA GLY A 364 4.87 -3.87 0.08
C GLY A 364 3.58 -3.33 0.64
N GLU A 365 2.75 -4.22 1.16
CA GLU A 365 1.39 -3.92 1.60
C GLU A 365 1.23 -4.27 3.07
N GLN A 366 0.39 -3.52 3.75
CA GLN A 366 -0.02 -3.81 5.12
C GLN A 366 -1.50 -4.20 5.12
N TYR A 367 -1.81 -5.36 5.67
CA TYR A 367 -3.16 -5.88 5.77
C TYR A 367 -3.37 -6.52 7.15
N HIS A 368 -4.20 -5.88 7.97
CA HIS A 368 -4.29 -6.14 9.41
C HIS A 368 -2.92 -6.11 10.08
N ALA A 369 -2.52 -7.19 10.75
CA ALA A 369 -1.24 -7.31 11.44
C ALA A 369 -0.11 -7.86 10.55
N LEU A 370 -0.32 -7.95 9.24
CA LEU A 370 0.61 -8.58 8.30
C LEU A 370 1.24 -7.55 7.37
N HIS A 371 2.57 -7.62 7.23
CA HIS A 371 3.27 -7.10 6.07
C HIS A 371 3.42 -8.22 5.02
N VAL A 372 2.97 -7.93 3.81
CA VAL A 372 2.99 -8.84 2.66
C VAL A 372 3.55 -8.11 1.45
N ASN A 373 4.00 -8.86 0.46
CA ASN A 373 4.47 -8.33 -0.81
C ASN A 373 3.69 -9.02 -1.96
N GLN A 374 3.84 -8.52 -3.19
CA GLN A 374 3.16 -9.06 -4.39
C GLN A 374 1.67 -9.33 -4.15
N THR A 375 1.05 -8.42 -3.41
CA THR A 375 -0.36 -8.47 -3.05
C THR A 375 -1.05 -7.23 -3.62
N PHE A 376 -2.22 -7.42 -4.20
CA PHE A 376 -3.14 -6.33 -4.50
C PHE A 376 -4.07 -6.17 -3.30
N SER A 377 -3.97 -5.06 -2.58
CA SER A 377 -4.76 -4.82 -1.38
C SER A 377 -5.41 -3.44 -1.42
N GLY A 378 -6.41 -3.20 -0.57
CA GLY A 378 -7.05 -1.91 -0.57
C GLY A 378 -8.32 -1.82 0.26
N LEU A 379 -8.97 -0.66 0.13
CA LEU A 379 -10.21 -0.29 0.78
C LEU A 379 -11.27 0.01 -0.29
N ALA A 380 -12.32 -0.81 -0.34
CA ALA A 380 -13.52 -0.52 -1.12
C ALA A 380 -14.49 0.32 -0.28
N ILE A 381 -14.97 1.43 -0.85
CA ILE A 381 -15.92 2.34 -0.20
C ILE A 381 -17.18 2.44 -1.06
N GLY A 382 -18.32 2.10 -0.48
CA GLY A 382 -19.64 2.25 -1.12
C GLY A 382 -20.20 3.67 -0.99
N ARG A 383 -21.22 3.99 -1.79
CA ARG A 383 -21.94 5.27 -1.71
C ARG A 383 -22.83 5.42 -0.49
#